data_AF-A0A9D7KLF6-F1
#
_entry.id   AF-A0A9D7KLF6-F1
#
_cell.length_a   1.000
_cell.length_b   1.000
_cell.length_c   1.000
_cell.angle_alpha   90.00
_cell.angle_beta   90.00
_cell.angle_gamma   90.00
#
_symmetry.space_group_name_H-M   'P 1'
#
loop_
_entity.id
_entity.type
_entity.pdbx_description
1 polymer ?
#
loop_
_entity_poly.entity_id
_entity_poly.type
_entity_poly.pdbx_seq_one_letter_code
_entity_poly.pdbx_strand_id
1 'polypeptide(L)'
;MDTLVTIPANDSAQITVVYRPTQNVTDKSFLAFYTTDSSASYAVVLNGSGSTGDSYQTTTFDKFDAELKTALNGLVINHISLGYNSARDRMFETIDDLGRSTIE
;
A
#
# COMPACT_ATOMS: atom_id res chain seq x y z
N MET A 1 -1.70 23.32 -8.85
CA MET A 1 -2.51 24.43 -8.33
C MET A 1 -1.84 24.83 -7.05
N ASP A 2 -1.20 25.99 -7.07
CA ASP A 2 -0.36 26.45 -5.97
C ASP A 2 -1.22 27.26 -5.00
N THR A 3 -0.98 27.10 -3.71
CA THR A 3 -1.75 27.80 -2.67
C THR A 3 -1.11 29.16 -2.42
N LEU A 4 -1.86 30.24 -2.67
CA LEU A 4 -1.41 31.60 -2.34
C LEU A 4 -1.72 31.91 -0.87
N VAL A 5 -0.71 32.35 -0.13
CA VAL A 5 -0.83 32.80 1.27
C VAL A 5 -0.21 34.20 1.36
N THR A 6 -0.91 35.14 2.00
CA THR A 6 -0.40 36.49 2.26
C THR A 6 -0.11 36.63 3.75
N ILE A 7 1.12 37.01 4.08
CA ILE A 7 1.58 37.20 5.46
C ILE A 7 1.90 38.70 5.63
N PRO A 8 1.16 39.44 6.48
CA PRO A 8 1.48 40.83 6.78
C PRO A 8 2.87 40.99 7.42
N ALA A 9 3.42 42.20 7.36
CA ALA A 9 4.70 42.50 8.00
C ALA A 9 4.61 42.26 9.53
N ASN A 10 5.63 41.60 10.08
CA ASN A 10 5.72 41.18 11.48
C ASN A 10 4.61 40.21 11.95
N ASP A 11 3.95 39.52 11.03
CA ASP A 11 2.95 38.51 11.34
C ASP A 11 3.40 37.11 10.88
N SER A 12 2.63 36.07 11.23
CA SER A 12 2.88 34.68 10.85
C SER A 12 1.59 34.02 10.36
N ALA A 13 1.71 33.07 9.43
CA ALA A 13 0.59 32.28 8.94
C ALA A 13 0.83 30.79 9.19
N GLN A 14 -0.22 30.08 9.58
CA GLN A 14 -0.20 28.64 9.72
C GLN A 14 -0.59 27.98 8.39
N ILE A 15 0.20 26.99 7.97
CA ILE A 15 -0.06 26.22 6.75
C ILE A 15 -0.30 24.76 7.14
N THR A 16 -1.47 24.24 6.78
CA THR A 16 -1.82 22.84 7.04
C THR A 16 -1.40 21.98 5.86
N VAL A 17 -0.56 20.98 6.13
CA VAL A 17 -0.16 19.96 5.16
C VAL A 17 -0.87 18.67 5.48
N VAL A 18 -1.61 18.13 4.51
CA VAL A 18 -2.33 16.86 4.65
C VAL A 18 -1.61 15.79 3.85
N TYR A 19 -1.13 14.77 4.55
CA TYR A 19 -0.49 13.60 3.96
C TYR A 19 -1.45 12.41 3.97
N ARG A 20 -1.64 11.77 2.83
CA ARG A 20 -2.56 10.62 2.64
C ARG A 20 -1.81 9.48 1.91
N PRO A 21 -1.03 8.67 2.63
CA PRO A 21 -0.29 7.57 2.03
C PRO A 21 -1.25 6.51 1.48
N THR A 22 -0.95 5.99 0.29
CA THR A 22 -1.68 4.86 -0.30
C THR A 22 -0.92 3.54 -0.15
N GLN A 23 0.37 3.61 0.18
CA GLN A 23 1.26 2.46 0.27
C GLN A 23 1.98 2.45 1.61
N ASN A 24 2.35 1.26 2.05
CA ASN A 24 3.03 1.02 3.32
C ASN A 24 4.54 1.26 3.22
N VAL A 25 4.92 2.46 2.80
CA VAL A 25 6.30 2.84 2.47
C VAL A 25 6.66 4.18 3.09
N THR A 26 7.95 4.49 3.10
CA THR A 26 8.45 5.81 3.50
C THR A 26 8.43 6.74 2.29
N ASP A 27 7.59 7.77 2.34
CA ASP A 27 7.55 8.82 1.32
C ASP A 27 8.41 10.01 1.73
N LYS A 28 9.17 10.53 0.77
CA LYS A 28 9.97 11.75 0.91
C LYS A 28 9.54 12.74 -0.14
N SER A 29 9.28 13.97 0.29
CA SER A 29 8.85 15.05 -0.60
C SER A 29 9.41 16.39 -0.13
N PHE A 30 9.20 17.42 -0.94
CA PHE A 30 9.63 18.79 -0.65
C PHE A 30 8.45 19.73 -0.73
N LEU A 31 8.32 20.61 0.26
CA LEU A 31 7.42 21.76 0.22
C LEU A 31 8.25 23.00 -0.07
N ALA A 32 8.06 23.59 -1.24
CA ALA A 32 8.75 24.80 -1.65
C ALA A 32 7.85 26.03 -1.46
N PHE A 33 8.41 27.05 -0.84
CA PHE A 33 7.83 28.38 -0.71
C PHE A 33 8.54 29.33 -1.66
N TYR A 34 7.74 30.03 -2.45
CA TYR A 34 8.20 31.08 -3.34
C TYR A 34 7.55 32.38 -2.93
N THR A 35 8.37 33.42 -2.79
CA THR A 35 7.84 34.78 -2.61
C THR A 35 7.42 35.34 -3.96
N THR A 36 6.40 36.19 -3.97
CA THR A 36 5.86 36.79 -5.21
C THR A 36 6.83 37.73 -5.91
N ASP A 37 7.79 38.29 -5.17
CA ASP A 37 8.90 39.09 -5.68
C ASP A 37 10.10 38.23 -6.15
N SER A 38 10.00 36.89 -6.04
CA SER A 38 11.03 35.91 -6.43
C SER A 38 12.40 36.13 -5.79
N SER A 39 12.47 36.92 -4.71
CA SER A 39 13.72 37.29 -4.04
C SER A 39 14.30 36.15 -3.20
N ALA A 40 13.45 35.25 -2.71
CA ALA A 40 13.84 34.09 -1.94
C ALA A 40 12.94 32.89 -2.21
N SER A 41 13.57 31.71 -2.19
CA SER A 41 12.87 30.42 -2.20
C SER A 41 13.34 29.60 -1.01
N TYR A 42 12.40 28.98 -0.32
CA TYR A 42 12.69 28.12 0.83
C TYR A 42 12.06 26.76 0.63
N ALA A 43 12.83 25.68 0.82
CA ALA A 43 12.35 24.31 0.69
C ALA A 43 12.43 23.60 2.04
N VAL A 44 11.31 22.99 2.43
CA VAL A 44 11.20 22.13 3.61
C VAL A 44 11.11 20.69 3.15
N VAL A 45 11.96 19.83 3.71
CA VAL A 45 11.88 18.39 3.48
C VAL A 45 10.76 17.80 4.31
N LEU A 46 9.85 17.08 3.66
CA LEU A 46 8.76 16.34 4.30
C LEU A 46 9.08 14.85 4.26
N ASN A 47 8.98 14.21 5.42
CA ASN A 47 9.10 12.76 5.55
C ASN A 47 7.80 12.23 6.17
N GLY A 48 7.18 11.25 5.52
CA GLY A 48 5.98 10.60 6.00
C GLY A 48 6.09 9.09 5.81
N SER A 49 5.40 8.32 6.66
CA SER A 49 5.30 6.87 6.49
C SER A 49 3.83 6.45 6.43
N GLY A 50 3.53 5.51 5.54
CA GLY A 50 2.19 4.94 5.38
C GLY A 50 1.89 3.75 6.29
N SER A 51 2.58 3.61 7.41
CA SER A 51 2.38 2.46 8.29
C SER A 51 1.03 2.53 9.01
N THR A 52 0.24 1.47 8.87
CA THR A 52 -1.06 1.29 9.53
C THR A 52 -0.95 0.50 10.83
N GLY A 53 0.26 0.01 11.17
CA GLY A 53 0.51 -0.76 12.40
C GLY A 53 0.09 -2.22 12.32
N ASP A 54 -0.31 -2.71 11.14
CA ASP A 54 -0.71 -4.11 10.97
C ASP A 54 0.48 -5.06 11.12
N SER A 55 0.20 -6.27 11.64
CA SER A 55 1.24 -7.26 11.97
C SER A 55 2.12 -7.66 10.78
N TYR A 56 1.55 -7.74 9.57
CA TYR A 56 2.30 -8.05 8.36
C TYR A 56 3.28 -6.95 7.94
N GLN A 57 3.09 -5.71 8.39
CA GLN A 57 3.96 -4.59 8.05
C GLN A 57 5.33 -4.71 8.69
N THR A 58 5.46 -5.42 9.81
CA THR A 58 6.76 -5.73 10.42
C THR A 58 7.76 -6.34 9.44
N THR A 59 7.26 -7.10 8.44
CA THR A 59 8.09 -7.77 7.44
C THR A 59 7.97 -7.19 6.04
N THR A 60 6.96 -6.35 5.78
CA THR A 60 6.63 -5.83 4.43
C THR A 60 6.77 -4.31 4.30
N PHE A 61 6.96 -3.57 5.39
CA PHE A 61 7.14 -2.12 5.38
C PHE A 61 8.37 -1.70 4.57
N ASP A 62 8.20 -0.65 3.76
CA ASP A 62 9.26 -0.01 2.97
C ASP A 62 9.97 -0.94 1.99
N LYS A 63 9.27 -1.99 1.52
CA LYS A 63 9.79 -2.95 0.53
C LYS A 63 9.07 -2.80 -0.80
N PHE A 64 9.80 -3.09 -1.87
CA PHE A 64 9.32 -3.02 -3.25
C PHE A 64 9.66 -4.29 -4.04
N ASP A 65 8.91 -4.55 -5.10
CA ASP A 65 9.15 -5.59 -6.11
C ASP A 65 9.57 -6.96 -5.52
N ALA A 66 10.82 -7.38 -5.78
CA ALA A 66 11.31 -8.70 -5.42
C ALA A 66 11.41 -8.89 -3.90
N GLU A 67 11.77 -7.84 -3.17
CA GLU A 67 11.88 -7.89 -1.70
C GLU A 67 10.50 -8.00 -1.07
N LEU A 68 9.53 -7.23 -1.58
CA LEU A 68 8.15 -7.31 -1.14
C LEU A 68 7.53 -8.67 -1.48
N LYS A 69 7.75 -9.18 -2.70
CA LYS A 69 7.30 -10.51 -3.12
C LYS A 69 7.85 -11.60 -2.20
N THR A 70 9.12 -11.51 -1.84
CA THR A 70 9.77 -12.49 -0.95
C THR A 70 9.18 -12.40 0.46
N ALA A 71 8.99 -11.20 1.00
CA ALA A 71 8.37 -10.99 2.30
C ALA A 71 6.93 -11.52 2.35
N LEU A 72 6.13 -11.24 1.32
CA LEU A 72 4.75 -11.73 1.20
C LEU A 72 4.69 -13.25 1.12
N ASN A 73 5.57 -13.88 0.34
CA ASN A 73 5.66 -15.35 0.29
C ASN A 73 6.01 -15.93 1.67
N GLY A 74 6.92 -15.30 2.41
CA GLY A 74 7.25 -15.71 3.78
C GLY A 74 6.06 -15.67 4.74
N LEU A 75 5.13 -14.73 4.56
CA LEU A 75 3.92 -14.64 5.39
C LEU A 75 2.91 -15.77 5.11
N VAL A 76 2.84 -16.25 3.87
CA VAL A 76 1.82 -17.23 3.44
C VAL A 76 2.35 -18.66 3.35
N ILE A 77 3.66 -18.90 3.43
CA ILE A 77 4.23 -20.23 3.18
C ILE A 77 3.73 -21.32 4.14
N ASN A 78 3.39 -20.95 5.38
CA ASN A 78 2.89 -21.86 6.41
C ASN A 78 1.37 -21.79 6.58
N HIS A 79 0.64 -21.34 5.55
CA HIS A 79 -0.82 -21.35 5.61
C HIS A 79 -1.36 -22.79 5.69
N ILE A 80 -2.48 -22.95 6.38
CA ILE A 80 -3.20 -24.22 6.40
C ILE A 80 -3.87 -24.40 5.05
N SER A 81 -3.36 -25.34 4.24
CA SER A 81 -4.03 -25.74 3.01
C SER A 81 -5.22 -26.63 3.36
N LEU A 82 -6.43 -26.08 3.22
CA LEU A 82 -7.68 -26.80 3.52
C LEU A 82 -8.06 -27.86 2.46
N GLY A 83 -7.19 -28.14 1.48
CA GLY A 83 -7.35 -29.29 0.59
C GLY A 83 -8.62 -29.28 -0.27
N TYR A 84 -9.17 -28.08 -0.57
CA TYR A 84 -10.39 -27.94 -1.38
C TYR A 84 -10.25 -28.56 -2.78
N ASN A 85 -9.02 -28.78 -3.27
CA ASN A 85 -8.75 -29.56 -4.46
C ASN A 85 -9.31 -30.98 -4.35
N SER A 86 -8.98 -31.74 -3.29
CA SER A 86 -9.46 -33.11 -3.10
C SER A 86 -10.98 -33.20 -2.92
N ALA A 87 -11.58 -32.23 -2.23
CA ALA A 87 -13.04 -32.18 -2.05
C ALA A 87 -13.78 -31.83 -3.36
N ARG A 88 -13.23 -30.91 -4.16
CA ARG A 88 -13.74 -30.55 -5.48
C ARG A 88 -13.57 -31.71 -6.47
N ASP A 89 -12.43 -32.38 -6.45
CA ASP A 89 -12.16 -33.50 -7.35
C ASP A 89 -13.14 -34.66 -7.07
N ARG A 90 -13.47 -34.94 -5.80
CA ARG A 90 -14.55 -35.88 -5.43
C ARG A 90 -15.94 -35.43 -5.86
N MET A 91 -16.21 -34.12 -5.86
CA MET A 91 -17.50 -33.58 -6.32
C MET A 91 -17.68 -33.79 -7.83
N PHE A 92 -16.60 -33.71 -8.61
CA PHE A 92 -16.64 -34.08 -10.04
C PHE A 92 -16.67 -35.59 -10.25
N GLU A 93 -16.01 -36.38 -9.40
CA GLU A 93 -16.08 -37.85 -9.43
C GLU A 93 -17.52 -38.36 -9.20
N THR A 94 -18.23 -37.79 -8.21
CA THR A 94 -19.64 -38.16 -7.95
C THR A 94 -20.62 -37.66 -9.01
N ILE A 95 -20.31 -36.58 -9.73
CA ILE A 95 -21.12 -36.10 -10.86
C ILE A 95 -20.88 -36.96 -12.11
N ASP A 96 -19.64 -37.43 -12.34
CA ASP A 96 -19.27 -38.27 -13.50
C ASP A 96 -19.79 -39.72 -13.37
N ASP A 97 -20.00 -40.21 -12.15
CA ASP A 97 -20.58 -41.55 -11.91
C ASP A 97 -22.10 -41.62 -12.16
N LEU A 98 -22.79 -40.47 -12.22
CA LEU A 98 -24.20 -40.39 -12.61
C LEU A 98 -24.44 -40.51 -14.13
N GLY A 99 -23.37 -40.69 -14.92
CA GLY A 99 -23.41 -40.82 -16.38
C GLY A 99 -23.16 -42.23 -16.93
N ARG A 100 -22.72 -43.20 -16.10
CA ARG A 100 -22.50 -44.58 -16.55
C ARG A 100 -23.78 -45.39 -16.43
N SER A 101 -24.75 -45.04 -17.28
CA SER A 101 -25.83 -45.95 -17.65
C SER A 101 -25.21 -47.20 -18.28
N THR A 102 -25.49 -48.35 -17.68
CA THR A 102 -25.20 -49.69 -18.22
C THR A 102 -25.85 -49.88 -19.58
N ILE A 103 -25.10 -49.75 -20.67
CA ILE A 103 -25.44 -50.36 -21.96
C ILE A 103 -24.16 -50.89 -22.61
N GLU A 104 -24.19 -52.22 -22.82
CA GLU A 104 -23.29 -53.15 -23.53
C GLU A 104 -21.99 -53.61 -22.84
#